data_AF-U3TXY9-F1
#
_entry.id   AF-U3TXY9-F1
#
_cell.length_a   1.000
_cell.length_b   1.000
_cell.length_c   1.000
_cell.angle_alpha   90.00
_cell.angle_beta   90.00
_cell.angle_gamma   90.00
#
_symmetry.space_group_name_H-M   'P 1'
#
loop_
_entity.id
_entity.type
_entity.pdbx_description
1 polymer ?
#
loop_
_entity_poly.entity_id
_entity_poly.type
_entity_poly.pdbx_seq_one_letter_code
_entity_poly.pdbx_strand_id
1 'polypeptide(L)'
;MNLLKDIFLVRLLRVATEWSYRKVLKTFLKFSGAAISPANVDDRLVLNWRRHVISVEGLTKTTWNNKLTHMIALFNFAIEEGYIRQLKIPLMERLHGQMLSERKP
;
A
#
# COMPACT_ATOMS: atom_id res chain seq x y z
N MET A 1 -2.56 4.44 -18.61
CA MET A 1 -1.40 3.86 -17.91
C MET A 1 -1.92 2.93 -16.82
N ASN A 2 -1.40 1.70 -16.68
CA ASN A 2 -1.89 0.74 -15.70
C ASN A 2 -0.73 0.18 -14.88
N LEU A 3 -0.35 0.92 -13.84
CA LEU A 3 0.76 0.61 -12.92
C LEU A 3 0.76 -0.85 -12.43
N LEU A 4 -0.42 -1.45 -12.23
CA LEU A 4 -0.53 -2.85 -11.83
C LEU A 4 -0.11 -3.82 -12.95
N LYS A 5 -0.42 -3.53 -14.21
CA LYS A 5 0.05 -4.39 -15.31
C LYS A 5 1.57 -4.32 -15.43
N ASP A 6 2.12 -3.12 -15.30
CA ASP A 6 3.57 -2.89 -15.44
C ASP A 6 4.34 -3.57 -14.30
N ILE A 7 3.86 -3.47 -13.06
CA ILE A 7 4.51 -4.13 -11.92
C ILE A 7 4.41 -5.67 -12.00
N PHE A 8 3.30 -6.21 -12.50
CA PHE A 8 3.13 -7.66 -12.64
C PHE A 8 4.01 -8.24 -13.74
N LEU A 9 4.18 -7.48 -14.82
CA LEU A 9 5.06 -7.85 -15.93
C LEU A 9 6.53 -7.78 -15.51
N VAL A 10 6.97 -6.66 -14.93
CA VAL A 10 8.38 -6.44 -14.55
C VAL A 10 8.81 -7.37 -13.42
N ARG A 11 7.95 -7.59 -12.42
CA ARG A 11 8.31 -8.41 -11.25
C ARG A 11 7.93 -9.89 -11.37
N LEU A 12 7.39 -10.32 -12.53
CA LEU A 12 6.98 -11.72 -12.81
C LEU A 12 6.20 -12.35 -11.65
N LEU A 13 5.19 -11.64 -11.13
CA LEU A 13 4.45 -12.09 -9.96
C LEU A 13 3.56 -13.29 -10.30
N ARG A 14 3.45 -14.24 -9.35
CA ARG A 14 2.44 -15.31 -9.44
C ARG A 14 1.04 -14.71 -9.43
N VAL A 15 0.10 -15.31 -10.16
CA VAL A 15 -1.31 -14.87 -10.25
C VAL A 15 -1.96 -14.64 -8.86
N ALA A 16 -1.68 -15.51 -7.90
CA ALA A 16 -2.18 -15.36 -6.53
C ALA A 16 -1.65 -14.09 -5.83
N THR A 17 -0.40 -13.72 -6.10
CA THR A 17 0.22 -12.50 -5.58
C THR A 17 -0.38 -11.27 -6.25
N GLU A 18 -0.61 -11.30 -7.57
CA GLU A 18 -1.28 -10.21 -8.27
C GLU A 18 -2.66 -9.90 -7.68
N TRP A 19 -3.42 -10.95 -7.34
CA TRP A 19 -4.74 -10.79 -6.72
C TRP A 19 -4.67 -10.02 -5.40
N SER A 20 -3.65 -10.28 -4.57
CA SER A 20 -3.43 -9.53 -3.33
C SER A 20 -3.15 -8.05 -3.61
N TYR A 21 -2.29 -7.72 -4.58
CA TYR A 21 -2.04 -6.33 -4.97
C TYR A 21 -3.32 -5.63 -5.47
N ARG A 22 -4.08 -6.27 -6.36
CA ARG A 22 -5.36 -5.74 -6.88
C ARG A 22 -6.35 -5.49 -5.75
N LYS A 23 -6.48 -6.45 -4.83
CA LYS A 23 -7.39 -6.36 -3.68
C LYS A 23 -6.99 -5.20 -2.78
N VAL A 24 -5.72 -5.10 -2.42
CA VAL A 24 -5.20 -4.03 -1.57
C VAL A 24 -5.46 -2.66 -2.21
N LEU A 25 -5.08 -2.46 -3.47
CA LEU A 25 -5.30 -1.20 -4.18
C LEU A 25 -6.79 -0.86 -4.27
N LYS A 26 -7.65 -1.83 -4.57
CA LYS A 26 -9.11 -1.62 -4.61
C LYS A 26 -9.65 -1.16 -3.26
N THR A 27 -9.22 -1.78 -2.16
CA THR A 27 -9.66 -1.36 -0.82
C THR A 27 -9.17 0.03 -0.45
N PHE A 28 -7.94 0.37 -0.85
CA PHE A 28 -7.39 1.70 -0.62
C PHE A 28 -8.15 2.76 -1.42
N LEU A 29 -8.37 2.54 -2.73
CA LEU A 29 -9.13 3.46 -3.58
C LEU A 29 -10.58 3.64 -3.10
N LYS A 30 -11.22 2.57 -2.63
CA LYS A 30 -12.56 2.68 -2.03
C LYS A 30 -12.56 3.60 -0.79
N PHE A 31 -11.52 3.50 0.04
CA PHE A 31 -11.37 4.33 1.23
C PHE A 31 -11.02 5.79 0.88
N SER A 32 -10.13 6.02 -0.07
CA SER A 32 -9.62 7.36 -0.42
C SER A 32 -10.52 8.13 -1.40
N GLY A 33 -11.59 7.52 -1.90
CA GLY A 33 -12.55 8.16 -2.80
C GLY A 33 -12.17 8.06 -4.28
N ALA A 34 -11.89 6.84 -4.77
CA ALA A 34 -11.75 6.30 -6.14
C ALA A 34 -10.86 7.03 -7.17
N ALA A 35 -10.68 8.35 -7.06
CA ALA A 35 -10.00 9.24 -7.99
C ALA A 35 -8.77 9.92 -7.37
N ILE A 36 -8.23 9.39 -6.27
CA ILE A 36 -7.04 9.99 -5.66
C ILE A 36 -5.82 9.82 -6.57
N SER A 37 -5.13 10.92 -6.85
CA SER A 37 -3.82 10.88 -7.50
C SER A 37 -2.80 10.22 -6.58
N PRO A 38 -1.91 9.34 -7.06
CA PRO A 38 -0.83 8.79 -6.25
C PRO A 38 0.04 9.88 -5.60
N ALA A 39 0.21 11.04 -6.24
CA ALA A 39 0.94 12.18 -5.69
C ALA A 39 0.25 12.84 -4.47
N ASN A 40 -1.06 12.62 -4.31
CA ASN A 40 -1.86 13.15 -3.19
C ASN A 40 -1.98 12.16 -2.04
N VAL A 41 -1.32 10.99 -2.14
CA VAL A 41 -1.29 10.02 -1.04
C VAL A 41 -0.25 10.49 -0.03
N ASP A 42 -0.73 11.01 1.09
CA ASP A 42 0.09 11.49 2.20
C ASP A 42 0.01 10.57 3.43
N ASP A 43 0.88 10.89 4.39
CA ASP A 43 1.00 10.24 5.68
C ASP A 43 -0.34 10.13 6.43
N ARG A 44 -1.12 11.22 6.41
CA ARG A 44 -2.38 11.32 7.15
C ARG A 44 -3.43 10.39 6.57
N LEU A 45 -3.50 10.29 5.24
CA LEU A 45 -4.42 9.40 4.55
C LEU A 45 -4.12 7.93 4.90
N VAL A 46 -2.84 7.53 4.90
CA VAL A 46 -2.43 6.16 5.24
C VAL A 46 -2.75 5.83 6.70
N LEU A 47 -2.54 6.76 7.63
CA LEU A 47 -2.91 6.57 9.04
C LEU A 47 -4.42 6.48 9.25
N ASN A 48 -5.21 7.30 8.54
CA ASN A 48 -6.66 7.21 8.59
C ASN A 48 -7.15 5.87 7.99
N TRP A 49 -6.48 5.37 6.95
CA TRP A 49 -6.80 4.06 6.39
C TRP A 49 -6.48 2.93 7.38
N ARG A 50 -5.34 2.99 8.10
CA ARG A 50 -5.03 2.06 9.19
C ARG A 50 -6.13 2.03 10.24
N ARG A 51 -6.58 3.22 10.69
CA ARG A 51 -7.65 3.36 11.67
C ARG A 51 -8.96 2.75 11.13
N HIS A 52 -9.29 3.00 9.87
CA HIS A 52 -10.48 2.40 9.25
C HIS A 52 -10.40 0.87 9.21
N VAL A 53 -9.29 0.31 8.72
CA VAL A 53 -9.08 -1.14 8.62
C VAL A 53 -9.18 -1.83 9.98
N ILE A 54 -8.58 -1.26 11.02
CA ILE A 54 -8.56 -1.89 12.35
C ILE A 54 -9.86 -1.64 13.12
N SER A 55 -10.30 -0.38 13.19
CA SER A 55 -11.38 0.03 14.08
C SER A 55 -12.78 -0.03 13.44
N VAL A 56 -12.87 0.07 12.12
CA VAL A 56 -14.16 0.06 11.40
C VAL A 56 -14.39 -1.29 10.72
N GLU A 57 -13.40 -1.83 10.02
CA GLU A 57 -13.52 -3.16 9.39
C GLU A 57 -13.24 -4.32 10.36
N GLY A 58 -12.72 -4.04 11.57
CA GLY A 58 -12.41 -5.06 12.58
C GLY A 58 -11.28 -6.00 12.19
N LEU A 59 -10.44 -5.63 11.21
CA LEU A 59 -9.37 -6.49 10.72
C LEU A 59 -8.14 -6.45 11.63
N THR A 60 -7.41 -7.56 11.65
CA THR A 60 -6.23 -7.71 12.50
C THR A 60 -5.09 -6.79 12.08
N LYS A 61 -4.18 -6.48 13.02
CA LYS A 61 -2.92 -5.81 12.72
C LYS A 61 -2.11 -6.55 11.64
N THR A 62 -2.14 -7.89 11.62
CA THR A 62 -1.49 -8.69 10.59
C THR A 62 -2.07 -8.42 9.20
N THR A 63 -3.39 -8.31 9.08
CA THR A 63 -4.04 -7.96 7.82
C THR A 63 -3.65 -6.55 7.36
N TRP A 64 -3.61 -5.58 8.28
CA TRP A 64 -3.11 -4.23 8.00
C TRP A 64 -1.66 -4.25 7.49
N ASN A 65 -0.80 -4.98 8.18
CA ASN A 65 0.62 -5.13 7.85
C ASN A 65 0.85 -5.69 6.43
N ASN A 66 0.02 -6.67 6.03
CA ASN A 66 0.06 -7.21 4.66
C ASN A 66 -0.40 -6.17 3.63
N LYS A 67 -1.48 -5.41 3.92
CA LYS A 67 -1.94 -4.30 3.06
C LYS A 67 -0.83 -3.25 2.89
N LEU A 68 -0.20 -2.84 3.98
CA LEU A 68 0.85 -1.83 3.98
C LEU A 68 2.08 -2.29 3.17
N THR A 69 2.51 -3.54 3.35
CA THR A 69 3.63 -4.12 2.58
C THR A 69 3.38 -4.08 1.08
N HIS A 70 2.18 -4.47 0.62
CA HIS A 70 1.84 -4.43 -0.80
C HIS A 70 1.74 -2.99 -1.33
N MET A 71 1.21 -2.05 -0.53
CA MET A 71 1.18 -0.64 -0.92
C MET A 71 2.60 -0.07 -1.07
N ILE A 72 3.50 -0.31 -0.11
CA ILE A 72 4.89 0.14 -0.19
C ILE A 72 5.55 -0.39 -1.47
N ALA A 73 5.42 -1.68 -1.76
CA ALA A 73 5.99 -2.26 -2.96
C ALA A 73 5.45 -1.61 -4.25
N LEU A 74 4.15 -1.28 -4.29
CA LEU A 74 3.54 -0.59 -5.44
C LEU A 74 4.07 0.83 -5.60
N PHE A 75 4.17 1.59 -4.52
CA PHE A 75 4.66 2.98 -4.55
C PHE A 75 6.15 3.06 -4.86
N ASN A 76 6.98 2.18 -4.29
CA ASN A 76 8.41 2.14 -4.58
C ASN A 76 8.64 1.83 -6.06
N PHE A 77 7.95 0.83 -6.62
CA PHE A 77 8.01 0.57 -8.05
C PHE A 77 7.57 1.76 -8.89
N ALA A 78 6.49 2.44 -8.50
CA ALA A 78 6.01 3.61 -9.22
C ALA A 78 7.01 4.77 -9.24
N ILE A 79 7.82 4.89 -8.19
CA ILE A 79 8.87 5.90 -8.07
C ILE A 79 10.11 5.47 -8.87
N GLU A 80 10.52 4.21 -8.76
CA GLU A 80 11.64 3.60 -9.51
C GLU A 80 11.46 3.79 -11.03
N GLU A 81 10.25 3.57 -11.53
CA GLU A 81 9.90 3.72 -12.95
C GLU A 81 9.56 5.17 -13.36
N GLY A 82 9.67 6.13 -12.43
CA GLY A 82 9.44 7.55 -12.71
C GLY A 82 7.97 7.97 -12.89
N TYR A 83 7.00 7.10 -12.56
CA TYR A 83 5.57 7.41 -12.62
C TYR A 83 5.13 8.43 -11.55
N ILE A 84 5.84 8.52 -10.41
CA ILE A 84 5.56 9.44 -9.31
C ILE A 84 6.85 10.16 -8.92
N ARG A 85 6.83 11.50 -8.89
CA ARG A 85 8.05 12.32 -8.62
C ARG A 85 8.40 12.46 -7.14
N GLN A 86 7.44 12.35 -6.23
CA GLN A 86 7.72 12.39 -4.79
C GLN A 86 6.52 11.84 -4.00
N LEU A 87 6.75 10.75 -3.27
CA LEU A 87 5.95 10.43 -2.10
C LEU A 87 6.82 10.64 -0.88
N LYS A 88 6.25 11.12 0.23
CA LYS A 88 6.89 10.91 1.53
C LYS A 88 6.77 9.42 1.92
N ILE A 89 7.60 8.60 1.26
CA ILE A 89 7.94 7.23 1.70
C ILE A 89 8.32 7.14 3.19
N PRO A 90 8.91 8.17 3.85
CA PRO A 90 9.39 8.04 5.24
C PRO A 90 8.34 7.62 6.27
N LEU A 91 7.03 7.85 6.10
CA LEU A 91 6.05 7.29 7.05
C LEU A 91 5.73 5.83 6.78
N MET A 92 5.56 5.43 5.52
CA MET A 92 5.27 4.03 5.22
C MET A 92 6.45 3.16 5.65
N GLU A 93 7.69 3.61 5.45
CA GLU A 93 8.90 2.98 5.98
C GLU A 93 8.93 2.98 7.52
N ARG A 94 8.58 4.08 8.18
CA ARG A 94 8.48 4.11 9.66
C ARG A 94 7.41 3.15 10.18
N LEU A 95 6.25 3.06 9.54
CA LEU A 95 5.19 2.11 9.90
C LEU A 95 5.61 0.66 9.61
N HIS A 96 6.40 0.42 8.57
CA HIS A 96 7.01 -0.88 8.30
C HIS A 96 8.05 -1.25 9.37
N GLY A 97 8.89 -0.30 9.80
CA GLY A 97 9.81 -0.48 10.92
C GLY A 97 9.09 -0.75 12.25
N GLN A 98 8.02 -0.01 12.55
CA GLN A 98 7.17 -0.26 13.72
C GLN A 98 6.53 -1.65 13.65
N MET A 99 6.03 -2.06 12.48
CA MET A 99 5.52 -3.41 12.24
C MET A 99 6.55 -4.49 12.56
N LEU A 100 7.83 -4.30 12.18
CA LEU A 100 8.89 -5.26 12.50
C LEU A 100 9.20 -5.29 13.99
N SER A 101 9.10 -4.15 14.69
CA SER A 101 9.27 -4.09 16.15
C SER A 101 8.11 -4.73 16.93
N GLU A 102 6.88 -4.64 16.42
CA GLU A 102 5.67 -5.25 17.00
C GLU A 102 5.58 -6.78 16.76
N ARG A 103 6.51 -7.37 15.98
CA ARG A 103 6.58 -8.81 15.69
C ARG A 103 7.55 -9.58 16.61
N LYS A 104 8.26 -8.93 17.53
CA LYS A 104 9.06 -9.66 18.53
C LYS A 104 8.14 -10.34 19.56
N PRO A 105 8.41 -11.61 19.93
CA PRO A 105 7.64 -12.33 20.92
C PRO A 105 7.73 -11.69 22.31
#